data_AF-A0A819PDS9-F1
#
_entry.id   AF-A0A819PDS9-F1
#
_cell.length_a   1.000
_cell.length_b   1.000
_cell.length_c   1.000
_cell.angle_alpha   90.00
_cell.angle_beta   90.00
_cell.angle_gamma   90.00
#
_symmetry.space_group_name_H-M   'P 1'
#
loop_
_entity.id
_entity.type
_entity.pdbx_description
1 polymer ?
#
loop_
_entity_poly.entity_id
_entity_poly.type
_entity_poly.pdbx_seq_one_letter_code
_entity_poly.pdbx_strand_id
1 'polypeptide(L)'
;MIIGMISCFLLVFLWSDTTYIFNRNRSLALLILTFFLALLDCTSMVTFSHYLTRFRPEFISALFLGESLTMVIPSVLAMMQGNGQLTCVPSSNNDTTIAIYKTARFSVSVYFLCIFFILVASFIAFVLLQWTKIAQNSTQDATKKPLLSETNSENTMNIMIDSDNPIKLTPLLYILLLSGSAFTSSIIFGMVLSISAYVLMPYGHQIFYLGTILSPWMFSLVWLFGTIKPFITKRYLLLMIILGSITFSFELILAFKSPCPPLVNTMQGNILILFIWLSTILLLGYPRLVIANYVRAHSSNGMFWFGANVQFGALIGSIVAYLLVETFSLFKEQLPCEKIQC
;
A
#
# COMPACT_ATOMS: atom_id res chain seq x y z
N MET A 1 -18.75 -2.96 0.18
CA MET A 1 -18.70 -2.44 -1.21
C MET A 1 -19.75 -1.35 -1.45
N ILE A 2 -21.04 -1.57 -1.22
CA ILE A 2 -22.10 -0.55 -1.46
C ILE A 2 -21.81 0.78 -0.78
N ILE A 3 -21.47 0.77 0.52
CA ILE A 3 -21.12 1.99 1.27
C ILE A 3 -19.99 2.76 0.58
N GLY A 4 -18.90 2.10 0.19
CA GLY A 4 -17.79 2.77 -0.49
C GLY A 4 -18.11 3.23 -1.92
N MET A 5 -18.99 2.53 -2.66
CA MET A 5 -19.48 3.03 -3.95
C MET A 5 -20.25 4.35 -3.77
N ILE A 6 -21.15 4.40 -2.78
CA ILE A 6 -21.90 5.62 -2.45
C ILE A 6 -20.92 6.72 -1.99
N SER A 7 -19.96 6.39 -1.13
CA SER A 7 -18.97 7.37 -0.65
C SER A 7 -18.11 7.93 -1.78
N CYS A 8 -17.64 7.08 -2.70
CA CYS A 8 -16.84 7.49 -3.86
C CYS A 8 -17.65 8.35 -4.84
N PHE A 9 -18.92 7.99 -5.07
CA PHE A 9 -19.82 8.80 -5.91
C PHE A 9 -20.08 10.18 -5.30
N LEU A 10 -20.33 10.25 -3.99
CA LEU A 10 -20.54 11.52 -3.29
C LEU A 10 -19.29 12.41 -3.31
N LEU A 11 -18.08 11.84 -3.28
CA LEU A 11 -16.83 12.61 -3.41
C LEU A 11 -16.72 13.35 -4.75
N VAL A 12 -17.33 12.85 -5.83
CA VAL A 12 -17.30 13.54 -7.13
C VAL A 12 -17.85 14.96 -7.04
N PHE A 13 -18.87 15.17 -6.21
CA PHE A 13 -19.55 16.45 -6.02
C PHE A 13 -19.05 17.22 -4.80
N LEU A 14 -18.84 16.52 -3.68
CA LEU A 14 -18.60 17.14 -2.38
C LEU A 14 -17.11 17.36 -2.05
N TRP A 15 -16.17 17.03 -2.95
CA TRP A 15 -14.73 17.15 -2.65
C TRP A 15 -14.28 18.60 -2.42
N SER A 16 -14.87 19.57 -3.14
CA SER A 16 -14.53 20.99 -3.04
C SER A 16 -15.27 21.73 -1.94
N ASP A 17 -16.30 21.12 -1.38
CA ASP A 17 -17.17 21.78 -0.41
C ASP A 17 -16.45 21.95 0.93
N THR A 18 -16.49 23.18 1.44
CA THR A 18 -15.91 23.54 2.73
C THR A 18 -17.00 24.04 3.67
N THR A 19 -16.90 23.62 4.92
CA THR A 19 -17.82 24.01 5.99
C THR A 19 -17.03 24.72 7.08
N TYR A 20 -17.63 25.77 7.65
CA TYR A 20 -16.99 26.56 8.69
C TYR A 20 -17.16 25.92 10.07
N ILE A 21 -16.08 25.35 10.63
CA ILE A 21 -16.08 24.73 11.96
C ILE A 21 -14.80 25.13 12.70
N PHE A 22 -14.89 25.37 14.02
CA PHE A 22 -13.76 25.80 14.87
C PHE A 22 -12.99 27.00 14.31
N ASN A 23 -13.73 28.03 13.88
CA ASN A 23 -13.18 29.28 13.36
C ASN A 23 -12.29 29.14 12.10
N ARG A 24 -12.38 28.01 11.38
CA ARG A 24 -11.65 27.74 10.13
C ARG A 24 -12.54 27.02 9.12
N ASN A 25 -12.29 27.24 7.82
CA ASN A 25 -12.90 26.45 6.76
C ASN A 25 -12.27 25.05 6.75
N ARG A 26 -13.09 24.00 6.82
CA ARG A 26 -12.66 22.60 6.81
C ARG A 26 -13.48 21.79 5.81
N SER A 27 -12.82 20.89 5.07
CA SER A 27 -13.47 19.97 4.12
C SER A 27 -14.00 18.72 4.83
N LEU A 28 -15.06 18.88 5.62
CA LEU A 28 -15.62 17.78 6.43
C LEU A 28 -16.18 16.64 5.58
N ALA A 29 -16.88 16.98 4.49
CA ALA A 29 -17.47 15.98 3.62
C ALA A 29 -16.41 15.05 3.04
N LEU A 30 -15.30 15.62 2.55
CA LEU A 30 -14.15 14.86 2.07
C LEU A 30 -13.61 13.92 3.16
N LEU A 31 -13.42 14.42 4.39
CA LEU A 31 -12.87 13.64 5.50
C LEU A 31 -13.78 12.46 5.89
N ILE A 32 -15.08 12.69 6.03
CA ILE A 32 -16.06 11.64 6.40
C ILE A 32 -16.17 10.59 5.29
N LEU A 33 -16.26 11.01 4.03
CA LEU A 33 -16.38 10.07 2.91
C LEU A 33 -15.10 9.25 2.71
N THR A 34 -13.93 9.87 2.88
CA THR A 34 -12.63 9.18 2.83
C THR A 34 -12.48 8.19 3.99
N PHE A 35 -13.01 8.51 5.18
CA PHE A 35 -13.04 7.58 6.30
C PHE A 35 -13.85 6.30 5.98
N PHE A 36 -15.02 6.43 5.37
CA PHE A 36 -15.80 5.26 4.95
C PHE A 36 -15.12 4.44 3.84
N LEU A 37 -14.39 5.09 2.94
CA LEU A 37 -13.57 4.41 1.94
C LEU A 37 -12.40 3.66 2.57
N ALA A 38 -11.70 4.26 3.54
CA ALA A 38 -10.64 3.59 4.29
C ALA A 38 -11.17 2.39 5.08
N LEU A 39 -12.34 2.53 5.71
CA LEU A 39 -12.99 1.42 6.42
C LEU A 39 -13.37 0.28 5.46
N LEU A 40 -13.85 0.59 4.25
CA LEU A 40 -14.08 -0.40 3.21
C LEU A 40 -12.78 -1.10 2.82
N ASP A 41 -11.71 -0.37 2.59
CA ASP A 41 -10.42 -0.92 2.16
C ASP A 41 -9.86 -1.90 3.21
N CYS A 42 -9.80 -1.46 4.48
CA CYS A 42 -9.38 -2.30 5.60
C CYS A 42 -10.23 -3.57 5.76
N THR A 43 -11.56 -3.42 5.67
CA THR A 43 -12.49 -4.56 5.83
C THR A 43 -12.40 -5.52 4.65
N SER A 44 -12.20 -5.01 3.43
CA SER A 44 -12.12 -5.81 2.21
C SER A 44 -10.93 -6.78 2.25
N MET A 45 -9.75 -6.32 2.68
CA MET A 45 -8.57 -7.16 2.80
C MET A 45 -8.77 -8.32 3.78
N VAL A 46 -9.37 -8.05 4.95
CA VAL A 46 -9.62 -9.07 5.97
C VAL A 46 -10.67 -10.08 5.50
N THR A 47 -11.76 -9.60 4.91
CA THR A 47 -12.88 -10.46 4.49
C THR A 47 -12.55 -11.30 3.25
N PHE A 48 -11.92 -10.72 2.23
CA PHE A 48 -11.53 -11.44 1.03
C PHE A 48 -10.41 -12.45 1.29
N SER A 49 -9.43 -12.11 2.14
CA SER A 49 -8.39 -13.06 2.56
C SER A 49 -9.00 -14.33 3.16
N HIS A 50 -9.97 -14.18 4.08
CA HIS A 50 -10.68 -15.31 4.66
C HIS A 50 -11.55 -16.05 3.64
N TYR A 51 -12.26 -15.34 2.75
CA TYR A 51 -13.10 -15.95 1.72
C TYR A 51 -12.30 -16.86 0.77
N LEU A 52 -11.08 -16.44 0.40
CA LEU A 52 -10.22 -17.16 -0.54
C LEU A 52 -9.56 -18.43 0.03
N THR A 53 -9.68 -18.67 1.34
CA THR A 53 -9.24 -19.93 1.98
C THR A 53 -10.00 -21.14 1.43
N ARG A 54 -11.23 -20.93 0.96
CA ARG A 54 -12.10 -21.95 0.36
C ARG A 54 -11.73 -22.30 -1.08
N PHE A 55 -10.93 -21.47 -1.72
CA PHE A 55 -10.54 -21.61 -3.12
C PHE A 55 -9.08 -22.04 -3.24
N ARG A 56 -8.71 -22.47 -4.45
CA ARG A 56 -7.35 -22.94 -4.77
C ARG A 56 -6.27 -21.86 -4.50
N PRO A 57 -5.01 -22.27 -4.27
CA PRO A 57 -3.93 -21.35 -3.90
C PRO A 57 -3.70 -20.17 -4.85
N GLU A 58 -3.93 -20.37 -6.14
CA GLU A 58 -3.68 -19.39 -7.20
C GLU A 58 -4.52 -18.13 -7.03
N PHE A 59 -5.71 -18.22 -6.43
CA PHE A 59 -6.59 -17.07 -6.24
C PHE A 59 -6.09 -16.04 -5.21
N ILE A 60 -5.23 -16.42 -4.26
CA ILE A 60 -4.62 -15.42 -3.34
C ILE A 60 -3.52 -14.64 -4.03
N SER A 61 -2.77 -15.28 -4.93
CA SER A 61 -1.86 -14.54 -5.80
C SER A 61 -2.64 -13.50 -6.61
N ALA A 62 -3.82 -13.85 -7.14
CA ALA A 62 -4.70 -12.91 -7.83
C ALA A 62 -5.24 -11.80 -6.90
N LEU A 63 -5.51 -12.08 -5.62
CA LEU A 63 -5.90 -11.05 -4.64
C LEU A 63 -4.78 -10.03 -4.43
N PHE A 64 -3.55 -10.48 -4.21
CA PHE A 64 -2.41 -9.58 -4.05
C PHE A 64 -2.08 -8.81 -5.34
N LEU A 65 -2.36 -9.39 -6.51
CA LEU A 65 -2.32 -8.66 -7.78
C LEU A 65 -3.38 -7.55 -7.82
N GLY A 66 -4.60 -7.85 -7.37
CA GLY A 66 -5.67 -6.85 -7.24
C GLY A 66 -5.28 -5.71 -6.29
N GLU A 67 -4.67 -6.02 -5.15
CA GLU A 67 -4.14 -5.04 -4.20
C GLU A 67 -3.10 -4.11 -4.85
N SER A 68 -2.13 -4.68 -5.58
CA SER A 68 -1.09 -3.88 -6.24
C SER A 68 -1.66 -3.03 -7.39
N LEU A 69 -2.57 -3.57 -8.20
CA LEU A 69 -3.24 -2.84 -9.28
C LEU A 69 -4.12 -1.70 -8.75
N THR A 70 -4.74 -1.87 -7.58
CA THR A 70 -5.55 -0.83 -6.92
C THR A 70 -4.72 0.41 -6.59
N MET A 71 -3.40 0.27 -6.37
CA MET A 71 -2.49 1.40 -6.18
C MET A 71 -1.95 1.95 -7.52
N VAL A 72 -1.66 1.06 -8.47
CA VAL A 72 -1.08 1.46 -9.77
C VAL A 72 -2.07 2.26 -10.62
N ILE A 73 -3.36 1.89 -10.64
CA ILE A 73 -4.35 2.59 -11.46
C ILE A 73 -4.47 4.08 -11.05
N PRO A 74 -4.66 4.43 -9.77
CA PRO A 74 -4.51 5.80 -9.26
C PRO A 74 -3.22 6.50 -9.69
N SER A 75 -2.08 5.82 -9.63
CA SER A 75 -0.77 6.38 -10.02
C SER A 75 -0.71 6.73 -11.51
N VAL A 76 -1.22 5.84 -12.37
CA VAL A 76 -1.32 6.09 -13.81
C VAL A 76 -2.28 7.25 -14.09
N LEU A 77 -3.42 7.31 -13.41
CA LEU A 77 -4.37 8.42 -13.54
C LEU A 77 -3.75 9.74 -13.09
N ALA A 78 -3.01 9.76 -11.98
CA ALA A 78 -2.28 10.94 -11.51
C ALA A 78 -1.19 11.38 -12.51
N MET A 79 -0.48 10.42 -13.12
CA MET A 79 0.49 10.70 -14.18
C MET A 79 -0.17 11.31 -15.43
N MET A 80 -1.34 10.80 -15.82
CA MET A 80 -2.14 11.34 -16.94
C MET A 80 -2.70 12.72 -16.64
N GLN A 81 -3.13 12.96 -15.39
CA GLN A 81 -3.59 14.26 -14.90
C GLN A 81 -2.47 15.30 -14.99
N GLY A 82 -1.24 14.84 -14.78
CA GLY A 82 -0.03 15.64 -14.82
C GLY A 82 0.22 16.34 -13.50
N ASN A 83 1.50 16.60 -13.24
CA ASN A 83 1.94 17.45 -12.16
C ASN A 83 1.35 18.86 -12.36
N GLY A 84 0.52 19.32 -11.42
CA GLY A 84 0.15 20.73 -11.28
C GLY A 84 1.37 21.55 -10.89
N GLN A 85 2.30 21.72 -11.84
CA GLN A 85 3.64 22.26 -11.60
C GLN A 85 3.55 23.55 -10.80
N LEU A 86 4.18 23.53 -9.63
CA LEU A 86 4.41 24.70 -8.82
C LEU A 86 5.49 25.55 -9.49
N THR A 87 5.11 26.73 -9.97
CA THR A 87 6.06 27.74 -10.41
C THR A 87 6.10 28.87 -9.40
N CYS A 88 7.28 29.10 -8.83
CA CYS A 88 7.52 30.21 -7.91
C CYS A 88 7.86 31.44 -8.73
N VAL A 89 6.94 32.40 -8.78
CA VAL A 89 7.15 33.67 -9.51
C VAL A 89 7.40 34.77 -8.47
N PRO A 90 8.38 35.68 -8.68
CA PRO A 90 8.55 36.82 -7.80
C PRO A 90 7.30 37.70 -7.82
N SER A 91 6.78 38.03 -6.64
CA SER A 91 5.69 38.99 -6.46
C SER A 91 6.12 40.37 -6.92
N SER A 92 5.16 41.23 -7.32
CA SER A 92 5.42 42.58 -7.86
C SER A 92 6.22 43.50 -6.93
N ASN A 93 6.35 43.16 -5.64
CA ASN A 93 7.17 43.89 -4.65
C ASN A 93 8.58 43.31 -4.45
N ASN A 94 9.03 42.33 -5.26
CA ASN A 94 10.35 41.66 -5.21
C ASN A 94 10.77 40.97 -3.88
N ASP A 95 10.04 41.15 -2.79
CA ASP A 95 10.37 40.58 -1.48
C ASP A 95 9.74 39.21 -1.20
N THR A 96 8.70 38.81 -1.95
CA THR A 96 7.99 37.54 -1.74
C THR A 96 7.86 36.73 -3.03
N THR A 97 8.10 35.43 -2.96
CA THR A 97 7.86 34.49 -4.06
C THR A 97 6.47 33.87 -3.88
N ILE A 98 5.62 34.03 -4.89
CA ILE A 98 4.26 33.45 -4.89
C ILE A 98 4.25 32.10 -5.60
N ALA A 99 3.61 31.13 -4.96
CA ALA A 99 3.34 29.81 -5.50
C ALA A 99 2.18 29.85 -6.51
N ILE A 100 2.49 29.79 -7.80
CA ILE A 100 1.47 29.61 -8.84
C ILE A 100 1.40 28.11 -9.18
N TYR A 101 0.29 27.49 -8.82
CA TYR A 101 0.00 26.10 -9.19
C TYR A 101 -0.53 26.05 -10.61
N LYS A 102 0.20 25.39 -11.51
CA LYS A 102 -0.29 25.13 -12.86
C LYS A 102 -1.51 24.21 -12.79
N THR A 103 -2.54 24.53 -13.56
CA THR A 103 -3.79 23.74 -13.58
C THR A 103 -3.53 22.32 -14.09
N ALA A 104 -4.03 21.33 -13.35
CA ALA A 104 -4.08 19.94 -13.78
C ALA A 104 -4.84 19.78 -15.11
N ARG A 105 -4.50 18.75 -15.91
CA ARG A 105 -5.14 18.52 -17.23
C ARG A 105 -6.64 18.21 -17.12
N PHE A 106 -7.07 17.62 -16.01
CA PHE A 106 -8.47 17.37 -15.71
C PHE A 106 -8.76 17.55 -14.21
N SER A 107 -10.04 17.76 -13.89
CA SER A 107 -10.52 18.01 -12.52
C SER A 107 -10.44 16.78 -11.62
N VAL A 108 -10.25 16.99 -10.31
CA VAL A 108 -10.26 15.94 -9.29
C VAL A 108 -11.59 15.16 -9.27
N SER A 109 -12.71 15.78 -9.67
CA SER A 109 -13.99 15.07 -9.84
C SER A 109 -13.91 13.92 -10.85
N VAL A 110 -13.19 14.10 -11.96
CA VAL A 110 -13.02 13.06 -12.99
C VAL A 110 -12.20 11.89 -12.45
N TYR A 111 -11.17 12.19 -11.64
CA TYR A 111 -10.37 11.18 -10.95
C TYR A 111 -11.24 10.29 -10.03
N PHE A 112 -12.07 10.89 -9.18
CA PHE A 112 -12.97 10.11 -8.32
C PHE A 112 -14.01 9.33 -9.11
N LEU A 113 -14.51 9.89 -10.22
CA LEU A 113 -15.44 9.20 -11.12
C LEU A 113 -14.81 7.97 -11.79
N CYS A 114 -13.53 8.04 -12.19
CA CYS A 114 -12.80 6.86 -12.69
C CYS A 114 -12.70 5.76 -11.61
N ILE A 115 -12.36 6.11 -10.37
CA ILE A 115 -12.29 5.16 -9.25
C ILE A 115 -13.67 4.54 -8.97
N PHE A 116 -14.73 5.34 -9.01
CA PHE A 116 -16.10 4.86 -8.84
C PHE A 116 -16.45 3.76 -9.87
N PHE A 117 -16.14 3.96 -11.15
CA PHE A 117 -16.40 2.93 -12.16
C PHE A 117 -15.61 1.64 -11.93
N ILE A 118 -14.36 1.74 -11.44
CA ILE A 118 -13.56 0.56 -11.08
C ILE A 118 -14.19 -0.20 -9.91
N LEU A 119 -14.69 0.51 -8.90
CA LEU A 119 -15.40 -0.10 -7.77
C LEU A 119 -16.71 -0.78 -8.22
N VAL A 120 -17.47 -0.16 -9.12
CA VAL A 120 -18.68 -0.75 -9.71
C VAL A 120 -18.35 -2.00 -10.51
N ALA A 121 -17.33 -1.96 -11.37
CA ALA A 121 -16.88 -3.12 -12.14
C ALA A 121 -16.46 -4.28 -11.22
N SER A 122 -15.73 -3.97 -10.13
CA SER A 122 -15.32 -4.95 -9.12
C SER A 122 -16.52 -5.56 -8.38
N PHE A 123 -17.54 -4.75 -8.08
CA PHE A 123 -18.78 -5.23 -7.46
C PHE A 123 -19.57 -6.15 -8.40
N ILE A 124 -19.72 -5.76 -9.67
CA ILE A 124 -20.39 -6.59 -10.69
C ILE A 124 -19.65 -7.92 -10.86
N ALA A 125 -18.31 -7.90 -10.94
CA ALA A 125 -17.50 -9.10 -11.03
C ALA A 125 -17.70 -10.04 -9.82
N PHE A 126 -17.78 -9.48 -8.61
CA PHE A 126 -18.05 -10.26 -7.40
C PHE A 126 -19.46 -10.87 -7.38
N VAL A 127 -20.48 -10.12 -7.80
CA VAL A 127 -21.86 -10.62 -7.90
C VAL A 127 -21.96 -11.74 -8.94
N LEU A 128 -21.30 -11.58 -10.09
CA LEU A 128 -21.22 -12.63 -11.12
C LEU A 128 -20.52 -13.89 -10.59
N LEU A 129 -19.44 -13.73 -9.83
CA LEU A 129 -18.76 -14.86 -9.19
C LEU A 129 -19.68 -15.60 -8.21
N GLN A 130 -20.54 -14.88 -7.48
CA GLN A 130 -21.48 -15.46 -6.52
C GLN A 130 -22.67 -16.16 -7.20
N TRP A 131 -23.15 -15.62 -8.33
CA TRP A 131 -24.27 -16.20 -9.06
C TRP A 131 -23.89 -17.36 -9.98
N THR A 132 -22.63 -17.42 -10.42
CA THR A 132 -22.16 -18.51 -11.29
C THR A 132 -21.78 -19.75 -10.48
N LYS A 133 -22.09 -20.94 -11.03
CA LYS A 133 -21.64 -22.24 -10.46
C LYS A 133 -20.11 -22.44 -10.53
N ILE A 134 -19.39 -21.53 -11.19
CA ILE A 134 -17.92 -21.56 -11.34
C ILE A 134 -17.24 -21.57 -9.97
N ALA A 135 -17.74 -20.77 -9.01
CA ALA A 135 -17.20 -20.74 -7.66
C ALA A 135 -17.43 -22.06 -6.90
N GLN A 136 -18.58 -22.70 -7.09
CA GLN A 136 -18.90 -23.99 -6.45
C GLN A 136 -18.04 -25.13 -7.01
N ASN A 137 -17.84 -25.16 -8.33
CA ASN A 137 -17.00 -26.18 -8.98
C ASN A 137 -15.53 -26.07 -8.57
N SER A 138 -15.00 -24.85 -8.47
CA SER A 138 -13.61 -24.63 -8.05
C SER A 138 -13.35 -24.88 -6.56
N THR A 139 -14.39 -24.82 -5.72
CA THR A 139 -14.33 -25.23 -4.30
C THR A 139 -14.26 -26.76 -4.17
N GLN A 140 -15.07 -27.51 -4.95
CA GLN A 140 -15.11 -28.98 -4.89
C GLN A 140 -13.80 -29.65 -5.34
N ASP A 141 -13.10 -29.07 -6.32
CA ASP A 141 -11.80 -29.59 -6.77
C ASP A 141 -10.68 -29.38 -5.73
N ALA A 142 -10.77 -28.34 -4.89
CA ALA A 142 -9.82 -28.13 -3.80
C ALA A 142 -10.02 -29.16 -2.67
N THR A 143 -11.25 -29.66 -2.49
CA THR A 143 -11.58 -30.67 -1.46
C THR A 143 -11.43 -32.11 -1.95
N LYS A 144 -11.38 -32.39 -3.25
CA LYS A 144 -11.26 -33.76 -3.81
C LYS A 144 -9.83 -34.34 -3.83
N LYS A 145 -8.80 -33.55 -3.54
CA LYS A 145 -7.41 -34.02 -3.49
C LYS A 145 -6.97 -34.92 -2.30
N PRO A 146 -7.78 -35.29 -1.28
CA PRO A 146 -7.35 -36.27 -0.29
C PRO A 146 -7.90 -37.70 -0.42
N LEU A 147 -8.70 -38.09 -1.44
CA LEU A 147 -9.42 -39.38 -1.33
C LEU A 147 -9.57 -40.28 -2.58
N LEU A 148 -8.90 -40.01 -3.70
CA LEU A 148 -8.93 -40.90 -4.87
C LEU A 148 -7.55 -40.99 -5.50
N SER A 149 -6.66 -41.81 -4.93
CA SER A 149 -5.50 -42.40 -5.62
C SER A 149 -4.88 -43.51 -4.75
N GLU A 150 -5.67 -44.54 -4.46
CA GLU A 150 -5.10 -45.89 -4.40
C GLU A 150 -5.54 -46.61 -5.68
N THR A 151 -4.58 -47.34 -6.27
CA THR A 151 -4.68 -48.32 -7.37
C THR A 151 -4.07 -47.89 -8.72
N ASN A 152 -2.79 -48.27 -8.85
CA ASN A 152 -2.12 -48.90 -10.00
C ASN A 152 -1.66 -48.09 -11.24
N SER A 153 -0.32 -48.09 -11.36
CA SER A 153 0.49 -48.43 -12.55
C SER A 153 0.81 -47.39 -13.65
N GLU A 154 2.09 -47.02 -13.61
CA GLU A 154 3.09 -46.96 -14.70
C GLU A 154 3.13 -45.79 -15.73
N ASN A 155 4.29 -45.13 -15.70
CA ASN A 155 5.03 -44.49 -16.79
C ASN A 155 4.45 -43.24 -17.48
N THR A 156 4.76 -42.06 -16.93
CA THR A 156 5.21 -40.91 -17.75
C THR A 156 5.92 -39.81 -16.93
N MET A 157 7.21 -39.65 -17.23
CA MET A 157 8.02 -38.42 -17.24
C MET A 157 7.99 -37.46 -16.02
N ASN A 158 9.10 -37.51 -15.28
CA ASN A 158 9.51 -36.65 -14.18
C ASN A 158 9.26 -35.14 -14.39
N ILE A 159 8.25 -34.61 -13.72
CA ILE A 159 8.27 -33.25 -13.17
C ILE A 159 8.11 -33.42 -11.66
N MET A 160 9.23 -33.38 -10.94
CA MET A 160 9.25 -33.35 -9.48
C MET A 160 8.66 -32.00 -9.02
N ILE A 161 7.33 -31.96 -8.88
CA ILE A 161 6.70 -31.05 -7.93
C ILE A 161 6.90 -31.72 -6.59
N ASP A 162 7.94 -31.28 -5.89
CA ASP A 162 8.21 -31.58 -4.49
C ASP A 162 6.97 -31.17 -3.67
N SER A 163 6.11 -32.16 -3.43
CA SER A 163 4.94 -32.09 -2.57
C SER A 163 5.26 -32.80 -1.26
N ASP A 164 6.44 -32.54 -0.67
CA ASP A 164 6.81 -33.11 0.62
C ASP A 164 6.71 -32.10 1.78
N ASN A 165 5.87 -32.49 2.74
CA ASN A 165 5.68 -31.98 4.10
C ASN A 165 4.91 -30.65 4.25
N PRO A 166 3.76 -30.64 4.97
CA PRO A 166 3.22 -29.39 5.48
C PRO A 166 4.29 -28.79 6.39
N ILE A 167 4.72 -27.56 6.09
CA ILE A 167 5.68 -26.82 6.91
C ILE A 167 5.08 -26.73 8.33
N LYS A 168 5.53 -27.63 9.23
CA LYS A 168 5.09 -27.64 10.63
C LYS A 168 5.70 -26.43 11.30
N LEU A 169 4.93 -25.36 11.30
CA LEU A 169 5.28 -24.13 11.98
C LEU A 169 5.03 -24.33 13.48
N THR A 170 6.04 -24.08 14.31
CA THR A 170 5.82 -24.05 15.76
C THR A 170 4.92 -22.87 16.10
N PRO A 171 4.08 -22.96 17.15
CA PRO A 171 3.19 -21.86 17.53
C PRO A 171 3.96 -20.56 17.80
N LEU A 172 5.15 -20.66 18.40
CA LEU A 172 6.05 -19.52 18.62
C LEU A 172 6.45 -18.85 17.30
N LEU A 173 6.82 -19.65 16.30
CA LEU A 173 7.22 -19.12 14.99
C LEU A 173 6.05 -18.52 14.24
N TYR A 174 4.85 -19.10 14.36
CA TYR A 174 3.64 -18.51 13.80
C TYR A 174 3.37 -17.11 14.36
N ILE A 175 3.46 -16.96 15.69
CA ILE A 175 3.32 -15.66 16.36
C ILE A 175 4.42 -14.69 15.91
N LEU A 176 5.67 -15.16 15.79
CA LEU A 176 6.79 -14.34 15.31
C LEU A 176 6.59 -13.84 13.86
N LEU A 177 6.06 -14.68 12.97
CA LEU A 177 5.76 -14.27 11.60
C LEU A 177 4.62 -13.25 11.57
N LEU A 178 3.56 -13.46 12.35
CA LEU A 178 2.47 -12.49 12.45
C LEU A 178 2.93 -11.15 13.02
N SER A 179 3.79 -11.15 14.06
CA SER A 179 4.35 -9.91 14.60
C SER A 179 5.27 -9.22 13.60
N GLY A 180 6.06 -9.97 12.82
CA GLY A 180 6.83 -9.43 11.69
C GLY A 180 5.96 -8.77 10.61
N SER A 181 4.80 -9.37 10.31
CA SER A 181 3.83 -8.78 9.38
C SER A 181 3.21 -7.50 9.92
N ALA A 182 2.83 -7.49 11.20
CA ALA A 182 2.29 -6.28 11.85
C ALA A 182 3.34 -5.15 11.87
N PHE A 183 4.59 -5.48 12.16
CA PHE A 183 5.71 -4.54 12.17
C PHE A 183 5.98 -3.93 10.79
N THR A 184 6.14 -4.77 9.75
CA THR A 184 6.36 -4.29 8.37
C THR A 184 5.18 -3.45 7.86
N SER A 185 3.94 -3.84 8.20
CA SER A 185 2.73 -3.10 7.82
C SER A 185 2.60 -1.77 8.56
N SER A 186 3.01 -1.71 9.83
CA SER A 186 3.07 -0.47 10.62
C SER A 186 3.98 0.57 9.97
N ILE A 187 5.15 0.14 9.50
CA ILE A 187 6.09 1.01 8.81
C ILE A 187 5.51 1.46 7.46
N ILE A 188 5.15 0.53 6.57
CA ILE A 188 4.76 0.86 5.19
C ILE A 188 3.46 1.68 5.14
N PHE A 189 2.39 1.18 5.76
CA PHE A 189 1.06 1.75 5.61
C PHE A 189 0.73 2.82 6.64
N GLY A 190 1.44 2.83 7.77
CA GLY A 190 1.29 3.86 8.80
C GLY A 190 2.33 4.96 8.67
N MET A 191 3.58 4.64 9.02
CA MET A 191 4.62 5.65 9.20
C MET A 191 5.12 6.27 7.90
N VAL A 192 5.53 5.46 6.92
CA VAL A 192 6.07 5.91 5.62
C VAL A 192 5.08 6.83 4.92
N LEU A 193 3.80 6.44 4.85
CA LEU A 193 2.76 7.27 4.23
C LEU A 193 2.67 8.67 4.87
N SER A 194 2.74 8.74 6.19
CA SER A 194 2.62 9.98 6.96
C SER A 194 3.86 10.88 6.84
N ILE A 195 5.06 10.29 6.80
CA ILE A 195 6.32 11.07 6.72
C ILE A 195 6.73 11.42 5.29
N SER A 196 6.06 10.87 4.28
CA SER A 196 6.40 11.03 2.84
C SER A 196 6.63 12.48 2.43
N ALA A 197 5.78 13.38 2.91
CA ALA A 197 5.86 14.83 2.78
C ALA A 197 7.22 15.38 3.27
N TYR A 198 7.60 15.06 4.51
CA TYR A 198 8.81 15.58 5.16
C TYR A 198 10.11 14.98 4.61
N VAL A 199 10.05 13.78 4.03
CA VAL A 199 11.23 13.11 3.46
C VAL A 199 11.52 13.62 2.04
N LEU A 200 10.50 13.70 1.19
CA LEU A 200 10.69 13.93 -0.24
C LEU A 200 10.56 15.40 -0.66
N MET A 201 9.72 16.21 0.01
CA MET A 201 9.53 17.62 -0.37
C MET A 201 10.82 18.47 -0.24
N PRO A 202 11.69 18.29 0.78
CA PRO A 202 12.98 18.99 0.89
C PRO A 202 13.89 18.89 -0.34
N TYR A 203 13.78 17.80 -1.11
CA TYR A 203 14.56 17.55 -2.33
C TYR A 203 13.89 18.11 -3.60
N GLY A 204 12.69 18.69 -3.45
CA GLY A 204 11.94 19.38 -4.50
C GLY A 204 10.62 18.69 -4.85
N HIS A 205 9.66 19.49 -5.33
CA HIS A 205 8.33 19.01 -5.71
C HIS A 205 8.34 17.92 -6.79
N GLN A 206 9.32 17.94 -7.70
CA GLN A 206 9.49 16.89 -8.71
C GLN A 206 9.85 15.54 -8.09
N ILE A 207 10.67 15.54 -7.04
CA ILE A 207 11.09 14.34 -6.32
C ILE A 207 9.94 13.76 -5.52
N PHE A 208 9.19 14.62 -4.81
CA PHE A 208 7.95 14.23 -4.16
C PHE A 208 6.96 13.57 -5.15
N TYR A 209 6.68 14.24 -6.28
CA TYR A 209 5.80 13.71 -7.32
C TYR A 209 6.27 12.35 -7.87
N LEU A 210 7.56 12.22 -8.20
CA LEU A 210 8.12 11.00 -8.75
C LEU A 210 8.08 9.85 -7.72
N GLY A 211 8.39 10.13 -6.46
CA GLY A 211 8.30 9.18 -5.35
C GLY A 211 6.87 8.65 -5.18
N THR A 212 5.88 9.55 -5.12
CA THR A 212 4.47 9.17 -4.98
C THR A 212 3.96 8.31 -6.14
N ILE A 213 4.38 8.60 -7.38
CA ILE A 213 3.95 7.82 -8.55
C ILE A 213 4.66 6.46 -8.61
N LEU A 214 5.96 6.39 -8.32
CA LEU A 214 6.74 5.16 -8.39
C LEU A 214 6.45 4.19 -7.24
N SER A 215 6.06 4.68 -6.06
CA SER A 215 5.75 3.84 -4.89
C SER A 215 4.73 2.72 -5.18
N PRO A 216 3.56 2.99 -5.79
CA PRO A 216 2.63 1.95 -6.26
C PRO A 216 3.23 0.88 -7.18
N TRP A 217 4.17 1.25 -8.05
CA TRP A 217 4.84 0.28 -8.92
C TRP A 217 5.77 -0.66 -8.13
N MET A 218 6.37 -0.18 -7.03
CA MET A 218 7.16 -1.04 -6.14
C MET A 218 6.31 -2.14 -5.50
N PHE A 219 5.06 -1.86 -5.13
CA PHE A 219 4.15 -2.91 -4.64
C PHE A 219 3.82 -3.96 -5.71
N SER A 220 3.77 -3.56 -6.98
CA SER A 220 3.61 -4.51 -8.10
C SER A 220 4.87 -5.36 -8.30
N LEU A 221 6.06 -4.79 -8.12
CA LEU A 221 7.32 -5.55 -8.15
C LEU A 221 7.41 -6.53 -6.97
N VAL A 222 6.97 -6.12 -5.77
CA VAL A 222 6.85 -7.02 -4.61
C VAL A 222 5.99 -8.23 -4.95
N TRP A 223 4.82 -8.01 -5.57
CA TRP A 223 3.95 -9.09 -6.02
C TRP A 223 4.66 -10.00 -7.03
N LEU A 224 5.29 -9.44 -8.06
CA LEU A 224 6.01 -10.19 -9.09
C LEU A 224 7.11 -11.08 -8.50
N PHE A 225 7.93 -10.55 -7.59
CA PHE A 225 8.94 -11.36 -6.90
C PHE A 225 8.30 -12.43 -6.01
N GLY A 226 7.19 -12.09 -5.35
CA GLY A 226 6.40 -13.01 -4.54
C GLY A 226 5.83 -14.19 -5.32
N THR A 227 5.49 -14.00 -6.60
CA THR A 227 5.02 -15.10 -7.45
C THR A 227 6.16 -15.97 -7.95
N ILE A 228 7.34 -15.40 -8.22
CA ILE A 228 8.52 -16.16 -8.69
C ILE A 228 9.13 -16.97 -7.55
N LYS A 229 9.23 -16.37 -6.35
CA LYS A 229 9.79 -17.00 -5.14
C LYS A 229 8.82 -16.84 -3.96
N PRO A 230 7.77 -17.68 -3.87
CA PRO A 230 6.75 -17.56 -2.82
C PRO A 230 7.26 -17.90 -1.43
N PHE A 231 8.32 -18.71 -1.34
CA PHE A 231 8.95 -19.12 -0.08
C PHE A 231 10.44 -18.79 -0.08
N ILE A 232 10.93 -18.27 1.04
CA ILE A 232 12.35 -18.01 1.28
C ILE A 232 12.72 -18.46 2.70
N THR A 233 13.98 -18.81 2.91
CA THR A 233 14.45 -19.20 4.24
C THR A 233 14.19 -18.11 5.28
N LYS A 234 13.79 -18.51 6.48
CA LYS A 234 13.53 -17.61 7.63
C LYS A 234 14.67 -16.62 7.91
N ARG A 235 15.92 -17.04 7.69
CA ARG A 235 17.12 -16.18 7.83
C ARG A 235 17.11 -15.02 6.82
N TYR A 236 16.78 -15.28 5.56
CA TYR A 236 16.67 -14.24 4.54
C TYR A 236 15.48 -13.32 4.80
N LEU A 237 14.35 -13.89 5.26
CA LEU A 237 13.19 -13.10 5.66
C LEU A 237 13.56 -12.08 6.74
N LEU A 238 14.24 -12.54 7.80
CA LEU A 238 14.70 -11.68 8.89
C LEU A 238 15.69 -10.62 8.40
N LEU A 239 16.65 -11.00 7.54
CA LEU A 239 17.64 -10.08 6.98
C LEU A 239 16.97 -8.95 6.17
N MET A 240 15.95 -9.26 5.38
CA MET A 240 15.19 -8.27 4.61
C MET A 240 14.44 -7.30 5.52
N ILE A 241 13.80 -7.80 6.59
CA ILE A 241 13.11 -6.95 7.57
C ILE A 241 14.11 -6.01 8.27
N ILE A 242 15.29 -6.52 8.67
CA ILE A 242 16.34 -5.70 9.30
C ILE A 242 16.84 -4.63 8.33
N LEU A 243 17.17 -5.00 7.09
CA LEU A 243 17.64 -4.04 6.08
C LEU A 243 16.58 -2.99 5.72
N GLY A 244 15.31 -3.40 5.62
CA GLY A 244 14.17 -2.50 5.45
C GLY A 244 13.99 -1.55 6.63
N SER A 245 14.25 -2.01 7.85
CA SER A 245 14.17 -1.17 9.05
C SER A 245 15.30 -0.15 9.11
N ILE A 246 16.50 -0.51 8.62
CA ILE A 246 17.65 0.40 8.51
C ILE A 246 17.35 1.51 7.50
N THR A 247 16.82 1.17 6.33
CA THR A 247 16.44 2.14 5.29
C THR A 247 15.33 3.08 5.78
N PHE A 248 14.30 2.54 6.44
CA PHE A 248 13.29 3.36 7.10
C PHE A 248 13.84 4.27 8.21
N SER A 249 14.76 3.77 9.04
CA SER A 249 15.38 4.58 10.10
C SER A 249 16.15 5.77 9.51
N PHE A 250 16.77 5.58 8.34
CA PHE A 250 17.41 6.66 7.61
C PHE A 250 16.39 7.69 7.13
N GLU A 251 15.27 7.27 6.53
CA GLU A 251 14.17 8.17 6.14
C GLU A 251 13.63 8.97 7.33
N LEU A 252 13.48 8.33 8.49
CA LEU A 252 13.00 8.96 9.70
C LEU A 252 13.99 10.02 10.22
N ILE A 253 15.30 9.78 10.12
CA ILE A 253 16.34 10.78 10.42
C ILE A 253 16.28 11.94 9.42
N LEU A 254 16.02 11.69 8.13
CA LEU A 254 15.85 12.75 7.13
C LEU A 254 14.62 13.60 7.41
N ALA A 255 13.50 12.97 7.77
CA ALA A 255 12.28 13.67 8.17
C ALA A 255 12.55 14.59 9.38
N PHE A 256 13.28 14.12 10.39
CA PHE A 256 13.69 14.95 11.54
C PHE A 256 14.56 16.14 11.17
N LYS A 257 15.41 16.00 10.15
CA LYS A 257 16.26 17.09 9.65
C LYS A 257 15.54 18.01 8.66
N SER A 258 14.28 17.73 8.31
CA SER A 258 13.45 18.64 7.52
C SER A 258 13.33 19.99 8.23
N PRO A 259 13.60 21.13 7.56
CA PRO A 259 13.59 21.34 6.10
C PRO A 259 14.97 21.23 5.41
N CYS A 260 16.05 20.96 6.15
CA CYS A 260 17.43 20.94 5.65
C CYS A 260 18.11 19.58 5.84
N PRO A 261 17.59 18.50 5.24
CA PRO A 261 18.30 17.22 5.25
C PRO A 261 19.64 17.31 4.49
N PRO A 262 20.58 16.37 4.75
CA PRO A 262 21.85 16.33 4.02
C PRO A 262 21.62 16.14 2.50
N LEU A 263 22.51 16.71 1.69
CA LEU A 263 22.53 16.61 0.22
C LEU A 263 21.36 17.31 -0.52
N VAL A 264 20.63 18.20 0.15
CA VAL A 264 19.62 19.06 -0.50
C VAL A 264 20.28 19.90 -1.61
N ASN A 265 19.54 20.16 -2.69
CA ASN A 265 19.98 20.87 -3.90
C ASN A 265 21.08 20.18 -4.73
N THR A 266 21.39 18.91 -4.47
CA THR A 266 22.32 18.12 -5.29
C THR A 266 21.59 17.04 -6.08
N MET A 267 21.99 16.82 -7.34
CA MET A 267 21.44 15.73 -8.16
C MET A 267 21.67 14.35 -7.52
N GLN A 268 22.81 14.19 -6.84
CA GLN A 268 23.14 12.95 -6.13
C GLN A 268 22.18 12.70 -4.95
N GLY A 269 21.87 13.73 -4.16
CA GLY A 269 20.88 13.64 -3.08
C GLY A 269 19.50 13.23 -3.59
N ASN A 270 19.06 13.85 -4.69
CA ASN A 270 17.77 13.57 -5.32
C ASN A 270 17.62 12.11 -5.79
N ILE A 271 18.65 11.53 -6.40
CA ILE A 271 18.64 10.13 -6.85
C ILE A 271 18.71 9.20 -5.62
N LEU A 272 19.58 9.51 -4.66
CA LEU A 272 19.78 8.70 -3.47
C LEU A 272 18.50 8.58 -2.63
N ILE A 273 17.79 9.68 -2.42
CA ILE A 273 16.57 9.67 -1.60
C ILE A 273 15.46 8.86 -2.26
N LEU A 274 15.26 8.98 -3.58
CA LEU A 274 14.30 8.17 -4.31
C LEU A 274 14.65 6.69 -4.25
N PHE A 275 15.94 6.35 -4.39
CA PHE A 275 16.39 4.98 -4.30
C PHE A 275 16.10 4.39 -2.92
N ILE A 276 16.42 5.12 -1.84
CA ILE A 276 16.16 4.67 -0.47
C ILE A 276 14.66 4.51 -0.24
N TRP A 277 13.87 5.52 -0.61
CA TRP A 277 12.41 5.52 -0.50
C TRP A 277 11.75 4.29 -1.15
N LEU A 278 12.11 4.02 -2.41
CA LEU A 278 11.57 2.89 -3.16
C LEU A 278 12.10 1.54 -2.64
N SER A 279 13.35 1.51 -2.19
CA SER A 279 13.97 0.33 -1.59
C SER A 279 13.29 -0.06 -0.28
N THR A 280 12.93 0.90 0.58
CA THR A 280 12.19 0.64 1.83
C THR A 280 10.87 -0.09 1.56
N ILE A 281 10.12 0.35 0.55
CA ILE A 281 8.85 -0.30 0.14
C ILE A 281 9.09 -1.74 -0.31
N LEU A 282 10.12 -1.98 -1.12
CA LEU A 282 10.45 -3.32 -1.62
C LEU A 282 10.93 -4.25 -0.50
N LEU A 283 11.86 -3.77 0.33
CA LEU A 283 12.51 -4.53 1.40
C LEU A 283 11.54 -4.93 2.52
N LEU A 284 10.58 -4.06 2.86
CA LEU A 284 9.56 -4.33 3.87
C LEU A 284 8.30 -4.97 3.28
N GLY A 285 8.00 -4.72 2.00
CA GLY A 285 6.80 -5.24 1.33
C GLY A 285 6.92 -6.71 0.97
N TYR A 286 8.10 -7.15 0.50
CA TYR A 286 8.33 -8.56 0.13
C TYR A 286 8.20 -9.54 1.31
N PRO A 287 8.76 -9.26 2.51
CA PRO A 287 8.53 -10.08 3.70
C PRO A 287 7.05 -10.28 4.05
N ARG A 288 6.22 -9.23 3.94
CA ARG A 288 4.77 -9.32 4.20
C ARG A 288 4.11 -10.38 3.31
N LEU A 289 4.43 -10.40 2.02
CA LEU A 289 3.88 -11.38 1.06
C LEU A 289 4.38 -12.80 1.36
N VAL A 290 5.68 -12.97 1.66
CA VAL A 290 6.23 -14.28 2.03
C VAL A 290 5.58 -14.80 3.33
N ILE A 291 5.36 -13.93 4.31
CA ILE A 291 4.68 -14.30 5.57
C ILE A 291 3.24 -14.76 5.28
N ALA A 292 2.51 -14.06 4.41
CA ALA A 292 1.18 -14.48 3.97
C ALA A 292 1.20 -15.91 3.40
N ASN A 293 2.17 -16.24 2.55
CA ASN A 293 2.31 -17.57 1.98
C ASN A 293 2.60 -18.64 3.05
N TYR A 294 3.48 -18.37 4.02
CA TYR A 294 3.74 -19.26 5.14
C TYR A 294 2.52 -19.50 6.01
N VAL A 295 1.80 -18.43 6.37
CA VAL A 295 0.60 -18.49 7.21
C VAL A 295 -0.50 -19.29 6.52
N ARG A 296 -0.70 -19.08 5.21
CA ARG A 296 -1.66 -19.84 4.42
C ARG A 296 -1.33 -21.32 4.37
N ALA A 297 -0.06 -21.67 4.13
CA ALA A 297 0.37 -23.06 4.03
C ALA A 297 0.18 -23.83 5.36
N HIS A 298 0.21 -23.12 6.48
CA HIS A 298 0.10 -23.72 7.81
C HIS A 298 -1.34 -23.83 8.33
N SER A 299 -2.20 -22.82 8.08
CA SER A 299 -3.55 -22.79 8.66
C SER A 299 -4.57 -22.16 7.71
N SER A 300 -5.70 -22.85 7.53
CA SER A 300 -6.86 -22.33 6.79
C SER A 300 -7.39 -21.03 7.40
N ASN A 301 -7.50 -20.96 8.73
CA ASN A 301 -7.92 -19.75 9.43
C ASN A 301 -6.80 -18.71 9.59
N GLY A 302 -5.56 -19.07 9.26
CA GLY A 302 -4.40 -18.19 9.45
C GLY A 302 -4.47 -16.91 8.61
N MET A 303 -5.04 -17.00 7.41
CA MET A 303 -5.19 -15.88 6.47
C MET A 303 -6.07 -14.74 7.00
N PHE A 304 -7.11 -15.05 7.79
CA PHE A 304 -7.90 -14.04 8.49
C PHE A 304 -7.05 -13.29 9.51
N TRP A 305 -6.32 -14.03 10.35
CA TRP A 305 -5.44 -13.45 11.36
C TRP A 305 -4.30 -12.65 10.74
N PHE A 306 -3.76 -13.08 9.61
CA PHE A 306 -2.79 -12.31 8.84
C PHE A 306 -3.37 -10.95 8.42
N GLY A 307 -4.55 -10.95 7.77
CA GLY A 307 -5.22 -9.71 7.36
C GLY A 307 -5.51 -8.79 8.55
N ALA A 308 -6.02 -9.33 9.65
CA ALA A 308 -6.28 -8.58 10.87
C ALA A 308 -4.98 -7.98 11.46
N ASN A 309 -3.88 -8.74 11.48
CA ASN A 309 -2.58 -8.26 11.96
C ASN A 309 -1.96 -7.18 11.07
N VAL A 310 -2.14 -7.24 9.75
CA VAL A 310 -1.71 -6.19 8.82
C VAL A 310 -2.41 -4.86 9.15
N GLN A 311 -3.73 -4.91 9.31
CA GLN A 311 -4.52 -3.70 9.62
C GLN A 311 -4.22 -3.16 11.03
N PHE A 312 -4.05 -4.06 12.01
CA PHE A 312 -3.62 -3.69 13.36
C PHE A 312 -2.24 -3.02 13.36
N GLY A 313 -1.30 -3.55 12.58
CA GLY A 313 0.01 -2.93 12.37
C GLY A 313 -0.10 -1.53 11.77
N ALA A 314 -0.84 -1.37 10.68
CA ALA A 314 -1.06 -0.07 10.03
C ALA A 314 -1.69 0.96 10.98
N LEU A 315 -2.64 0.54 11.82
CA LEU A 315 -3.25 1.39 12.86
C LEU A 315 -2.20 1.87 13.87
N ILE A 316 -1.38 0.95 14.42
CA ILE A 316 -0.31 1.32 15.35
C ILE A 316 0.66 2.31 14.70
N GLY A 317 1.10 2.03 13.47
CA GLY A 317 2.00 2.90 12.75
C GLY A 317 1.42 4.30 12.50
N SER A 318 0.13 4.37 12.17
CA SER A 318 -0.58 5.64 11.95
C SER A 318 -0.72 6.44 13.25
N ILE A 319 -1.01 5.79 14.39
CA ILE A 319 -1.08 6.45 15.70
C ILE A 319 0.31 7.01 16.07
N VAL A 320 1.36 6.21 15.93
CA VAL A 320 2.73 6.65 16.21
C VAL A 320 3.11 7.83 15.30
N ALA A 321 2.84 7.72 14.00
CA ALA A 321 3.13 8.79 13.06
C ALA A 321 2.35 10.08 13.37
N TYR A 322 1.06 9.97 13.69
CA TYR A 322 0.23 11.11 14.10
C TYR A 322 0.79 11.81 15.35
N LEU A 323 1.20 11.04 16.36
CA LEU A 323 1.82 11.60 17.56
C LEU A 323 3.12 12.36 17.23
N LEU A 324 3.98 11.77 16.40
CA LEU A 324 5.25 12.38 15.98
C LEU A 324 5.05 13.66 15.16
N VAL A 325 4.12 13.62 14.20
CA VAL A 325 3.87 14.71 13.24
C VAL A 325 3.08 15.85 13.88
N GLU A 326 1.91 15.55 14.44
CA GLU A 326 0.95 16.58 14.85
C GLU A 326 1.14 16.98 16.33
N THR A 327 1.21 15.99 17.23
CA THR A 327 1.21 16.26 18.68
C THR A 327 2.55 16.81 19.14
N PHE A 328 3.65 16.15 18.74
CA PHE A 328 5.00 16.59 19.11
C PHE A 328 5.58 17.61 18.13
N SER A 329 4.96 17.81 16.96
CA SER A 329 5.41 18.77 15.93
C SER A 329 6.91 18.60 15.60
N LEU A 330 7.39 17.36 15.59
CA LEU A 330 8.83 17.06 15.46
C LEU A 330 9.36 17.33 14.06
N PHE A 331 8.47 17.33 13.07
CA PHE A 331 8.83 17.55 11.67
C PHE A 331 8.36 18.93 11.24
N LYS A 332 9.29 19.72 10.67
CA LYS A 332 8.95 21.01 10.09
C LYS A 332 8.68 20.82 8.60
N GLU A 333 7.48 21.20 8.17
CA GLU A 333 7.09 21.14 6.75
C GLU A 333 7.83 22.24 5.99
N GLN A 334 8.27 21.93 4.77
CA GLN A 334 8.78 22.94 3.85
C GLN A 334 7.61 23.61 3.13
N LEU A 335 7.46 24.92 3.30
CA LEU A 335 6.47 25.70 2.57
C LEU A 335 6.90 25.85 1.10
N PRO A 336 5.95 25.72 0.15
CA PRO A 336 6.24 25.89 -1.26
C PRO A 336 6.76 27.31 -1.53
N CYS A 337 7.81 27.41 -2.34
CA CYS A 337 8.45 28.67 -2.75
C CYS A 337 9.21 29.46 -1.67
N GLU A 338 9.34 28.95 -0.45
CA GLU A 338 10.22 29.56 0.55
C GLU A 338 11.68 29.18 0.28
N LYS A 339 12.60 30.16 0.36
CA LYS A 339 14.04 29.86 0.24
C LYS A 339 14.42 28.94 1.39
N ILE A 340 15.06 27.82 1.05
CA ILE A 340 15.62 26.89 2.03
C ILE A 340 16.72 27.64 2.78
N GLN A 341 16.41 28.15 3.97
CA GLN A 341 17.40 28.67 4.91
C GLN A 341 17.87 27.51 5.78
N CYS A 342 18.94 26.89 5.30
CA CYS A 342 19.89 26.14 6.11
C CYS A 342 21.01 27.11 6.53
#